data_AF-A0AAT9HGD8-F1
#
_entry.id   AF-A0AAT9HGD8-F1
#
_cell.length_a   1.000
_cell.length_b   1.000
_cell.length_c   1.000
_cell.angle_alpha   90.00
_cell.angle_beta   90.00
_cell.angle_gamma   90.00
#
_symmetry.space_group_name_H-M   'P 1'
#
loop_
_entity.id
_entity.type
_entity.pdbx_description
1 polymer ?
#
loop_
_entity_poly.entity_id
_entity_poly.type
_entity_poly.pdbx_seq_one_letter_code
_entity_poly.pdbx_strand_id
1 'polypeptide(L)'
;MGSDTSGSAVVTGRATRLVTTGCLTVLAVLIVVLGTAVSWLWYRGWHDPKVNDERRDEAYALIRRDASDTAEETARALGTAGTTDADALTEVIWRHSQAPVITYDASRHEFSATAASDALYDTTSILGGGSDRVSQCFVVTYTRDTGRTWSPRVSERDADVCRPATAISGSVHHARTRIANMYTEDLTRAGVSKALDPTGRQRTYDVRSAAREDDTVTVAVLVSSPDATTTQCYRFTRPVQDVAGPNSAEEVPALSC
;
A
#
# COMPACT_ATOMS: atom_id res chain seq x y z
N MET A 1 34.40 61.05 -80.50
CA MET A 1 34.48 59.58 -80.66
C MET A 1 35.30 59.10 -79.47
N GLY A 2 34.77 58.57 -78.37
CA GLY A 2 33.64 57.67 -78.17
C GLY A 2 34.20 56.49 -77.37
N SER A 3 34.37 56.65 -76.05
CA SER A 3 34.84 55.60 -75.14
C SER A 3 33.71 55.22 -74.20
N ASP A 4 32.87 54.29 -74.64
CA ASP A 4 31.89 53.62 -73.78
C ASP A 4 32.60 52.56 -72.94
N THR A 5 32.76 52.85 -71.66
CA THR A 5 33.08 51.87 -70.63
C THR A 5 31.81 51.63 -69.84
N SER A 6 31.12 50.52 -70.11
CA SER A 6 30.00 50.06 -69.27
C SER A 6 29.89 48.56 -69.40
N GLY A 7 30.26 47.85 -68.33
CA GLY A 7 30.17 46.40 -68.34
C GLY A 7 30.75 45.70 -67.12
N SER A 8 30.50 46.18 -65.90
CA SER A 8 30.62 45.30 -64.72
C SER A 8 29.93 45.90 -63.50
N ALA A 9 28.59 45.84 -63.45
CA ALA A 9 27.83 46.20 -62.25
C ALA A 9 26.47 45.48 -62.21
N VAL A 10 26.42 44.16 -62.42
CA VAL A 10 25.15 43.41 -62.27
C VAL A 10 25.30 42.11 -61.46
N VAL A 11 26.51 41.66 -61.12
CA VAL A 11 26.70 40.32 -60.53
C VAL A 11 26.72 40.32 -58.98
N THR A 12 26.96 41.45 -58.31
CA THR A 12 27.05 41.50 -56.83
C THR A 12 25.70 41.62 -56.11
N GLY A 13 24.64 42.06 -56.78
CA GLY A 13 23.29 42.23 -56.19
C GLY A 13 22.47 40.93 -56.06
N ARG A 14 22.83 39.88 -56.82
CA ARG A 14 22.11 38.59 -56.80
C ARG A 14 22.64 37.64 -55.72
N ALA A 15 23.95 37.60 -55.51
CA ALA A 15 24.58 36.75 -54.50
C ALA A 15 24.24 37.20 -53.06
N THR A 16 24.22 38.52 -52.81
CA THR A 16 23.83 39.08 -51.51
C THR A 16 22.36 38.87 -51.18
N ARG A 17 21.44 38.89 -52.16
CA ARG A 17 20.02 38.54 -51.98
C ARG A 17 19.79 37.06 -51.65
N LEU A 18 20.57 36.15 -52.25
CA LEU A 18 20.46 34.71 -51.97
C LEU A 18 20.96 34.36 -50.56
N VAL A 19 22.05 34.98 -50.13
CA VAL A 19 22.62 34.75 -48.78
C VAL A 19 21.72 35.34 -47.68
N THR A 20 21.14 36.52 -47.88
CA THR A 20 20.19 37.10 -46.91
C THR A 20 18.87 36.34 -46.85
N THR A 21 18.36 35.85 -47.99
CA THR A 21 17.14 35.03 -48.01
C THR A 21 17.38 33.68 -47.31
N GLY A 22 18.51 33.03 -47.56
CA GLY A 22 18.90 31.78 -46.88
C GLY A 22 19.13 31.93 -45.38
N CYS A 23 19.73 33.04 -44.95
CA CYS A 23 19.90 33.35 -43.53
C CYS A 23 18.55 33.59 -42.84
N LEU A 24 17.64 34.31 -43.51
CA LEU A 24 16.31 34.61 -42.98
C LEU A 24 15.44 33.35 -42.89
N THR A 25 15.50 32.43 -43.87
CA THR A 25 14.78 31.16 -43.78
C THR A 25 15.32 30.26 -42.68
N VAL A 26 16.65 30.15 -42.52
CA VAL A 26 17.26 29.40 -41.41
C VAL A 26 16.85 29.98 -40.06
N LEU A 27 16.88 31.30 -39.92
CA LEU A 27 16.45 31.98 -38.69
C LEU A 27 14.96 31.74 -38.40
N ALA A 28 14.09 31.81 -39.42
CA ALA A 28 12.67 31.50 -39.26
C ALA A 28 12.44 30.05 -38.81
N VAL A 29 13.13 29.08 -39.42
CA VAL A 29 13.06 27.67 -39.02
C VAL A 29 13.54 27.49 -37.58
N LEU A 30 14.66 28.10 -37.20
CA LEU A 30 15.17 28.04 -35.84
C LEU A 30 14.18 28.61 -34.82
N ILE A 31 13.58 29.77 -35.11
CA ILE A 31 12.56 30.37 -34.25
C ILE A 31 11.36 29.44 -34.08
N VAL A 32 10.88 28.83 -35.18
CA VAL A 32 9.75 27.90 -35.13
C VAL A 32 10.09 26.66 -34.29
N VAL A 33 11.26 26.05 -34.51
CA VAL A 33 11.69 24.85 -33.78
C VAL A 33 11.89 25.16 -32.29
N LEU A 34 12.60 26.23 -31.96
CA LEU A 34 12.84 26.64 -30.57
C LEU A 34 11.55 27.06 -29.88
N GLY A 35 10.69 27.84 -30.56
CA GLY A 35 9.39 28.25 -30.03
C GLY A 35 8.49 27.04 -29.76
N THR A 36 8.49 26.05 -30.66
CA THR A 36 7.74 24.80 -30.47
C THR A 36 8.28 24.01 -29.29
N ALA A 37 9.61 23.87 -29.16
CA ALA A 37 10.23 23.16 -28.04
C ALA A 37 9.95 23.84 -26.70
N VAL A 38 10.08 25.17 -26.62
CA VAL A 38 9.79 25.95 -25.39
C VAL A 38 8.31 25.88 -25.03
N SER A 39 7.41 26.03 -26.00
CA SER A 39 5.96 25.91 -25.78
C SER A 39 5.58 24.51 -25.28
N TRP A 40 6.17 23.47 -25.87
CA TRP A 40 5.96 22.10 -25.43
C TRP A 40 6.50 21.81 -24.03
N LEU A 41 7.72 22.29 -23.71
CA LEU A 41 8.31 22.15 -22.38
C LEU A 41 7.50 22.90 -21.32
N TRP A 42 7.02 24.10 -21.65
CA TRP A 42 6.15 24.88 -20.79
C TRP A 42 4.82 24.16 -20.53
N TYR A 43 4.19 23.65 -21.61
CA TYR A 43 2.95 22.89 -21.50
C TYR A 43 3.13 21.66 -20.61
N ARG A 44 4.15 20.83 -20.86
CA ARG A 44 4.44 19.63 -20.04
C ARG A 44 4.79 19.98 -18.61
N GLY A 45 5.64 20.99 -18.40
CA GLY A 45 6.06 21.43 -17.07
C GLY A 45 4.92 21.91 -16.19
N TRP A 46 3.83 22.44 -16.78
CA TRP A 46 2.63 22.82 -16.05
C TRP A 46 1.57 21.71 -16.00
N HIS A 47 1.35 21.00 -17.10
CA HIS A 47 0.28 20.03 -17.26
C HIS A 47 0.57 18.72 -16.51
N ASP A 48 1.80 18.21 -16.58
CA ASP A 48 2.13 16.92 -15.98
C ASP A 48 1.98 16.93 -14.44
N PRO A 49 2.47 17.95 -13.70
CA PRO A 49 2.24 18.03 -12.26
C PRO A 49 0.75 18.12 -11.91
N LYS A 50 -0.01 18.95 -12.64
CA LYS A 50 -1.44 19.11 -12.39
C LYS A 50 -2.20 17.78 -12.56
N VAL A 51 -1.95 17.05 -13.64
CA VAL A 51 -2.58 15.73 -13.87
C VAL A 51 -2.14 14.72 -12.81
N ASN A 52 -0.89 14.75 -12.37
CA ASN A 52 -0.42 13.86 -11.31
C ASN A 52 -1.08 14.17 -9.96
N ASP A 53 -1.28 15.46 -9.65
CA ASP A 53 -1.98 15.89 -8.44
C ASP A 53 -3.46 15.46 -8.48
N GLU A 54 -4.15 15.67 -9.61
CA GLU A 54 -5.53 15.21 -9.80
C GLU A 54 -5.67 13.69 -9.61
N ARG A 55 -4.77 12.90 -10.22
CA ARG A 55 -4.76 11.43 -10.06
C ARG A 55 -4.43 10.99 -8.64
N ARG A 56 -3.54 11.70 -7.96
CA ARG A 56 -3.21 11.45 -6.55
C ARG A 56 -4.42 11.72 -5.66
N ASP A 57 -5.13 12.82 -5.90
CA ASP A 57 -6.35 13.18 -5.16
C ASP A 57 -7.48 12.17 -5.40
N GLU A 58 -7.64 11.69 -6.64
CA GLU A 58 -8.58 10.61 -6.98
C GLU A 58 -8.23 9.30 -6.25
N ALA A 59 -6.95 8.90 -6.26
CA ALA A 59 -6.49 7.71 -5.56
C ALA A 59 -6.68 7.82 -4.04
N TYR A 60 -6.44 9.00 -3.47
CA TYR A 60 -6.69 9.26 -2.05
C TYR A 60 -8.19 9.22 -1.71
N ALA A 61 -9.03 9.83 -2.55
CA ALA A 61 -10.48 9.79 -2.37
C ALA A 61 -11.02 8.35 -2.47
N LEU A 62 -10.46 7.53 -3.37
CA LEU A 62 -10.78 6.11 -3.50
C LEU A 62 -10.47 5.36 -2.21
N ILE A 63 -9.25 5.46 -1.67
CA ILE A 63 -8.88 4.78 -0.43
C ILE A 63 -9.80 5.18 0.73
N ARG A 64 -10.08 6.48 0.90
CA ARG A 64 -10.94 6.95 2.00
C ARG A 64 -12.35 6.39 1.88
N ARG A 65 -12.86 6.28 0.65
CA ARG A 65 -14.16 5.66 0.37
C ARG A 65 -14.13 4.18 0.69
N ASP A 66 -13.13 3.44 0.19
CA ASP A 66 -12.98 2.00 0.44
C ASP A 66 -12.88 1.72 1.95
N ALA A 67 -12.09 2.51 2.70
CA ALA A 67 -12.00 2.38 4.15
C ALA A 67 -13.34 2.60 4.86
N SER A 68 -14.17 3.53 4.37
CA SER A 68 -15.52 3.79 4.90
C SER A 68 -16.48 2.66 4.56
N ASP A 69 -16.49 2.21 3.30
CA ASP A 69 -17.35 1.13 2.82
C ASP A 69 -17.03 -0.20 3.53
N THR A 70 -15.74 -0.53 3.69
CA THR A 70 -15.26 -1.69 4.47
C THR A 70 -15.64 -1.59 5.95
N ALA A 71 -15.54 -0.40 6.54
CA ALA A 71 -15.94 -0.20 7.94
C ALA A 71 -17.45 -0.42 8.14
N GLU A 72 -18.28 0.10 7.25
CA GLU A 72 -19.73 -0.14 7.28
C GLU A 72 -20.08 -1.61 7.06
N GLU A 73 -19.40 -2.29 6.13
CA GLU A 73 -19.60 -3.72 5.91
C GLU A 73 -19.23 -4.55 7.12
N THR A 74 -18.08 -4.24 7.74
CA THR A 74 -17.63 -4.90 8.97
C THR A 74 -18.63 -4.68 10.11
N ALA A 75 -19.16 -3.47 10.26
CA ALA A 75 -20.16 -3.17 11.27
C ALA A 75 -21.48 -3.95 11.05
N ARG A 76 -21.91 -4.09 9.78
CA ARG A 76 -23.06 -4.95 9.42
C ARG A 76 -22.78 -6.41 9.78
N ALA A 77 -21.61 -6.93 9.43
CA ALA A 77 -21.20 -8.31 9.74
C ALA A 77 -21.17 -8.58 11.26
N LEU A 78 -20.63 -7.63 12.05
CA LEU A 78 -20.66 -7.69 13.51
C LEU A 78 -22.08 -7.71 14.08
N GLY A 79 -23.02 -6.99 13.47
CA GLY A 79 -24.43 -7.02 13.84
C GLY A 79 -25.11 -8.37 13.60
N THR A 80 -24.67 -9.11 12.59
CA THR A 80 -25.21 -10.42 12.21
C THR A 80 -24.45 -11.61 12.78
N ALA A 81 -23.29 -11.39 13.41
CA ALA A 81 -22.42 -12.46 13.91
C ALA A 81 -23.06 -13.35 15.00
N GLY A 82 -24.12 -12.89 15.66
CA GLY A 82 -24.87 -13.69 16.64
C GLY A 82 -24.12 -14.00 17.94
N THR A 83 -22.92 -13.44 18.13
CA THR A 83 -22.06 -13.64 19.29
C THR A 83 -21.71 -12.33 19.99
N THR A 84 -21.35 -12.42 21.27
CA THR A 84 -20.76 -11.32 22.04
C THR A 84 -19.35 -11.64 22.53
N ASP A 85 -18.83 -12.81 22.13
CA ASP A 85 -17.47 -13.22 22.42
C ASP A 85 -16.48 -12.31 21.68
N ALA A 86 -15.53 -11.75 22.41
CA ALA A 86 -14.68 -10.69 21.88
C ALA A 86 -13.63 -11.23 20.88
N ASP A 87 -13.17 -12.47 21.05
CA ASP A 87 -12.27 -13.13 20.10
C ASP A 87 -13.01 -13.46 18.79
N ALA A 88 -14.23 -14.00 18.87
CA ALA A 88 -15.05 -14.25 17.69
C ALA A 88 -15.37 -12.96 16.91
N LEU A 89 -15.65 -11.86 17.61
CA LEU A 89 -15.85 -10.56 16.96
C LEU A 89 -14.55 -9.98 16.38
N THR A 90 -13.39 -10.23 17.01
CA THR A 90 -12.08 -9.88 16.46
C THR A 90 -11.84 -10.58 15.13
N GLU A 91 -12.19 -11.86 15.02
CA GLU A 91 -12.10 -12.60 13.77
C GLU A 91 -13.01 -12.02 12.67
N VAL A 92 -14.24 -11.63 13.02
CA VAL A 92 -15.15 -10.95 12.08
C VAL A 92 -14.54 -9.64 11.57
N ILE A 93 -13.97 -8.83 12.46
CA ILE A 93 -13.29 -7.58 12.07
C ILE A 93 -12.13 -7.88 11.14
N TRP A 94 -11.27 -8.84 11.49
CA TRP A 94 -10.15 -9.26 10.66
C TRP A 94 -10.57 -9.70 9.26
N ARG A 95 -11.61 -10.53 9.17
CA ARG A 95 -12.07 -11.11 7.89
C ARG A 95 -12.52 -10.05 6.88
N HIS A 96 -13.14 -8.97 7.35
CA HIS A 96 -13.64 -7.90 6.48
C HIS A 96 -12.64 -6.74 6.30
N SER A 97 -11.87 -6.38 7.34
CA SER A 97 -10.96 -5.23 7.28
C SER A 97 -9.50 -5.57 6.97
N GLN A 98 -9.10 -6.83 7.17
CA GLN A 98 -7.71 -7.28 7.15
C GLN A 98 -6.78 -6.40 8.02
N ALA A 99 -7.31 -5.81 9.09
CA ALA A 99 -6.55 -4.96 10.00
C ALA A 99 -5.56 -5.80 10.84
N PRO A 100 -4.24 -5.56 10.74
CA PRO A 100 -3.25 -6.38 11.45
C PRO A 100 -3.24 -6.19 12.98
N VAL A 101 -3.81 -5.10 13.47
CA VAL A 101 -3.90 -4.83 14.90
C VAL A 101 -5.35 -4.52 15.24
N ILE A 102 -5.92 -5.33 16.11
CA ILE A 102 -7.29 -5.20 16.60
C ILE A 102 -7.25 -5.28 18.11
N THR A 103 -7.61 -4.17 18.75
CA THR A 103 -7.67 -4.07 20.21
C THR A 103 -9.10 -3.98 20.69
N TYR A 104 -9.39 -4.52 21.87
CA TYR A 104 -10.70 -4.44 22.50
C TYR A 104 -10.60 -3.72 23.85
N ASP A 105 -11.40 -2.66 24.01
CA ASP A 105 -11.61 -1.98 25.28
C ASP A 105 -12.87 -2.53 25.95
N ALA A 106 -12.67 -3.40 26.94
CA ALA A 106 -13.76 -4.03 27.68
C ALA A 106 -14.63 -3.04 28.46
N SER A 107 -14.09 -1.88 28.87
CA SER A 107 -14.84 -0.88 29.64
C SER A 107 -15.83 -0.10 28.78
N ARG A 108 -15.52 0.05 27.49
CA ARG A 108 -16.35 0.76 26.49
C ARG A 108 -17.05 -0.18 25.51
N HIS A 109 -16.80 -1.49 25.59
CA HIS A 109 -17.25 -2.48 24.62
C HIS A 109 -16.92 -2.06 23.18
N GLU A 110 -15.69 -1.58 22.98
CA GLU A 110 -15.24 -0.92 21.77
C GLU A 110 -14.08 -1.69 21.16
N PHE A 111 -14.16 -1.96 19.85
CA PHE A 111 -13.03 -2.46 19.08
C PHE A 111 -12.35 -1.32 18.34
N SER A 112 -11.03 -1.38 18.23
CA SER A 112 -10.25 -0.49 17.38
C SER A 112 -9.38 -1.32 16.45
N ALA A 113 -9.59 -1.16 15.14
CA ALA A 113 -8.86 -1.83 14.07
C ALA A 113 -7.97 -0.82 13.36
N THR A 114 -6.67 -1.11 13.26
CA THR A 114 -5.69 -0.21 12.63
C THR A 114 -5.12 -0.86 11.38
N ALA A 115 -5.24 -0.17 10.23
CA ALA A 115 -4.75 -0.65 8.96
C ALA A 115 -4.18 0.50 8.12
N ALA A 116 -3.08 0.22 7.42
CA ALA A 116 -2.62 1.06 6.32
C ALA A 116 -3.37 0.66 5.05
N SER A 117 -3.74 1.64 4.23
CA SER A 117 -4.35 1.41 2.94
C SER A 117 -3.57 2.18 1.89
N ASP A 118 -3.36 1.54 0.74
CA ASP A 118 -2.56 2.06 -0.36
C ASP A 118 -3.36 2.01 -1.66
N ALA A 119 -3.16 3.00 -2.53
CA ALA A 119 -3.65 2.99 -3.90
C ALA A 119 -2.56 3.45 -4.84
N LEU A 120 -2.44 2.75 -5.96
CA LEU A 120 -1.52 3.09 -7.04
C LEU A 120 -2.20 4.09 -7.96
N TYR A 121 -1.42 5.04 -8.48
CA TYR A 121 -1.86 5.94 -9.53
C TYR A 121 -0.76 6.13 -10.57
N ASP A 122 -1.18 6.35 -11.82
CA ASP A 122 -0.26 6.54 -12.93
C ASP A 122 0.29 7.97 -12.92
N THR A 123 1.61 8.08 -12.91
CA THR A 123 2.32 9.35 -13.02
C THR A 123 2.77 9.61 -14.45
N THR A 124 2.78 10.86 -14.85
CA THR A 124 3.30 11.34 -16.13
C THR A 124 4.47 12.27 -15.88
N SER A 125 5.56 12.11 -16.63
CA SER A 125 6.72 13.00 -16.60
C SER A 125 7.25 13.28 -18.00
N ILE A 126 8.07 14.32 -18.11
CA ILE A 126 8.72 14.73 -19.37
C ILE A 126 9.52 13.58 -20.03
N LEU A 127 10.07 12.65 -19.23
CA LEU A 127 10.92 11.55 -19.68
C LEU A 127 10.20 10.19 -19.78
N GLY A 128 8.89 10.13 -19.48
CA GLY A 128 8.11 8.88 -19.47
C GLY A 128 7.12 8.80 -18.31
N GLY A 129 6.15 7.90 -18.41
CA GLY A 129 5.19 7.61 -17.33
C GLY A 129 5.68 6.55 -16.35
N GLY A 130 5.05 6.47 -15.18
CA GLY A 130 5.32 5.47 -14.16
C GLY A 130 4.07 5.23 -13.29
N SER A 131 4.23 4.46 -12.22
CA SER A 131 3.22 4.35 -11.17
C SER A 131 3.81 4.85 -9.85
N ASP A 132 3.00 5.57 -9.10
CA ASP A 132 3.31 5.99 -7.74
C ASP A 132 2.19 5.51 -6.81
N ARG A 133 2.36 5.71 -5.50
CA ARG A 133 1.39 5.26 -4.49
C ARG A 133 1.05 6.39 -3.53
N VAL A 134 -0.21 6.46 -3.15
CA VAL A 134 -0.65 7.15 -1.95
C VAL A 134 -0.94 6.11 -0.86
N SER A 135 -0.45 6.37 0.34
CA SER A 135 -0.61 5.50 1.51
C SER A 135 -1.22 6.32 2.63
N GLN A 136 -2.25 5.79 3.27
CA GLN A 136 -2.92 6.46 4.38
C GLN A 136 -3.20 5.47 5.52
N CYS A 137 -3.06 5.95 6.76
CA CYS A 137 -3.39 5.16 7.94
C CYS A 137 -4.84 5.41 8.36
N PHE A 138 -5.60 4.33 8.55
CA PHE A 138 -6.95 4.39 9.10
C PHE A 138 -7.03 3.63 10.41
N VAL A 139 -7.66 4.27 11.39
CA VAL A 139 -8.10 3.65 12.64
C VAL A 139 -9.62 3.63 12.62
N VAL A 140 -10.19 2.43 12.59
CA VAL A 140 -11.63 2.22 12.60
C VAL A 140 -12.05 1.76 13.99
N THR A 141 -12.92 2.54 14.62
CA THR A 141 -13.50 2.22 15.91
C THR A 141 -14.90 1.66 15.73
N TYR A 142 -15.18 0.49 16.29
CA TYR A 142 -16.50 -0.13 16.27
C TYR A 142 -17.08 -0.09 17.69
N THR A 143 -18.16 0.66 17.87
CA THR A 143 -18.90 0.74 19.13
C THR A 143 -20.23 0.03 19.02
N ARG A 144 -20.61 -0.69 20.07
CA ARG A 144 -21.92 -1.34 20.14
C ARG A 144 -22.93 -0.45 20.83
N ASP A 145 -23.98 -0.08 20.11
CA ASP A 145 -25.10 0.67 20.67
C ASP A 145 -26.04 -0.25 21.47
N THR A 146 -26.88 0.33 22.33
CA THR A 146 -27.82 -0.38 23.22
C THR A 146 -28.82 -1.29 22.48
N GLY A 147 -28.98 -1.11 21.16
CA GLY A 147 -29.82 -1.93 20.27
C GLY A 147 -29.11 -3.10 19.57
N ARG A 148 -27.88 -3.47 19.97
CA ARG A 148 -27.02 -4.46 19.29
C ARG A 148 -26.54 -4.05 17.89
N THR A 149 -26.82 -2.83 17.46
CA THR A 149 -26.26 -2.24 16.24
C THR A 149 -24.82 -1.82 16.49
N TRP A 150 -23.94 -2.11 15.53
CA TRP A 150 -22.57 -1.64 15.56
C TRP A 150 -22.44 -0.39 14.71
N SER A 151 -21.76 0.61 15.26
CA SER A 151 -21.50 1.89 14.61
C SER A 151 -20.01 2.02 14.36
N PRO A 152 -19.55 2.11 13.10
CA PRO A 152 -18.16 2.36 12.79
C PRO A 152 -17.84 3.86 12.82
N ARG A 153 -16.63 4.20 13.27
CA ARG A 153 -16.04 5.53 13.11
C ARG A 153 -14.66 5.38 12.48
N VAL A 154 -14.52 5.84 11.25
CA VAL A 154 -13.24 5.86 10.55
C VAL A 154 -12.51 7.16 10.89
N SER A 155 -11.28 7.04 11.36
CA SER A 155 -10.38 8.16 11.61
C SER A 155 -9.12 8.01 10.78
N GLU A 156 -8.82 9.02 9.98
CA GLU A 156 -7.53 9.13 9.31
C GLU A 156 -6.44 9.57 10.28
N ARG A 157 -5.28 8.95 10.17
CA ARG A 157 -4.11 9.20 11.02
C ARG A 157 -2.85 9.34 10.17
N ASP A 158 -1.81 9.90 10.78
CA ASP A 158 -0.48 9.92 10.18
C ASP A 158 0.02 8.50 9.93
N ALA A 159 0.81 8.32 8.86
CA ALA A 159 1.40 7.03 8.48
C ALA A 159 2.17 6.36 9.63
N ASP A 160 2.77 7.16 10.51
CA ASP A 160 3.53 6.71 11.68
C ASP A 160 2.67 5.91 12.67
N VAL A 161 1.37 6.20 12.76
CA VAL A 161 0.43 5.47 13.63
C VAL A 161 0.24 4.02 13.14
N CYS A 162 0.27 3.80 11.82
CA CYS A 162 0.13 2.45 11.24
C CYS A 162 1.46 1.70 11.14
N ARG A 163 2.61 2.35 11.35
CA ARG A 163 3.93 1.72 11.24
C ARG A 163 4.03 0.42 12.06
N PRO A 164 3.57 0.33 13.32
CA PRO A 164 3.59 -0.92 14.08
C PRO A 164 2.68 -2.00 13.46
N ALA A 165 1.49 -1.62 12.99
CA ALA A 165 0.55 -2.54 12.36
C ALA A 165 1.08 -3.12 11.04
N THR A 166 1.71 -2.29 10.19
CA THR A 166 2.38 -2.75 8.97
C THR A 166 3.54 -3.70 9.28
N ALA A 167 4.34 -3.41 10.31
CA ALA A 167 5.43 -4.27 10.72
C ALA A 167 4.94 -5.62 11.28
N ILE A 168 3.86 -5.61 12.07
CA ILE A 168 3.19 -6.82 12.56
C ILE A 168 2.65 -7.62 11.37
N SER A 169 1.96 -6.99 10.42
CA SER A 169 1.46 -7.66 9.20
C SER A 169 2.55 -8.41 8.44
N GLY A 170 3.68 -7.75 8.18
CA GLY A 170 4.83 -8.39 7.54
C GLY A 170 5.41 -9.55 8.35
N SER A 171 5.46 -9.40 9.68
CA SER A 171 5.95 -10.44 10.60
C SER A 171 5.02 -11.64 10.66
N VAL A 172 3.70 -11.41 10.64
CA VAL A 172 2.65 -12.44 10.62
C VAL A 172 2.67 -13.19 9.29
N HIS A 173 2.80 -12.48 8.17
CA HIS A 173 2.96 -13.11 6.86
C HIS A 173 4.20 -14.02 6.83
N HIS A 174 5.33 -13.53 7.36
CA HIS A 174 6.53 -14.35 7.50
C HIS A 174 6.29 -15.59 8.37
N ALA A 175 5.65 -15.42 9.53
CA ALA A 175 5.34 -16.51 10.44
C ALA A 175 4.42 -17.55 9.81
N ARG A 176 3.37 -17.11 9.10
CA ARG A 176 2.48 -17.98 8.34
C ARG A 176 3.23 -18.81 7.31
N THR A 177 4.06 -18.16 6.49
CA THR A 177 4.88 -18.86 5.49
C THR A 177 5.84 -19.86 6.14
N ARG A 178 6.44 -19.53 7.28
CA ARG A 178 7.30 -20.46 8.02
C ARG A 178 6.52 -21.65 8.54
N ILE A 179 5.43 -21.44 9.28
CA ILE A 179 4.59 -22.48 9.88
C ILE A 179 3.98 -23.40 8.81
N ALA A 180 3.53 -22.83 7.69
CA ALA A 180 3.07 -23.59 6.54
C ALA A 180 4.16 -24.55 6.03
N ASN A 181 5.40 -24.10 5.92
CA ASN A 181 6.49 -24.92 5.35
C ASN A 181 7.20 -25.86 6.35
N MET A 182 6.78 -25.90 7.61
CA MET A 182 7.38 -26.80 8.60
C MET A 182 6.95 -28.27 8.39
N TYR A 183 7.73 -29.21 8.89
CA TYR A 183 7.25 -30.58 9.03
C TYR A 183 6.22 -30.67 10.16
N THR A 184 5.25 -31.58 10.04
CA THR A 184 4.17 -31.72 11.04
C THR A 184 4.72 -32.06 12.42
N GLU A 185 5.75 -32.92 12.47
CA GLU A 185 6.48 -33.29 13.69
C GLU A 185 7.19 -32.10 14.35
N ASP A 186 7.53 -31.06 13.57
CA ASP A 186 8.17 -29.86 14.06
C ASP A 186 7.17 -28.78 14.51
N LEU A 187 5.86 -28.97 14.28
CA LEU A 187 4.80 -28.07 14.75
C LEU A 187 4.53 -28.17 16.26
N THR A 188 5.61 -28.12 17.03
CA THR A 188 5.61 -28.02 18.48
C THR A 188 5.98 -26.59 18.89
N ARG A 189 5.70 -26.21 20.14
CA ARG A 189 6.06 -24.88 20.65
C ARG A 189 7.55 -24.57 20.44
N ALA A 190 8.41 -25.54 20.75
CA ALA A 190 9.87 -25.40 20.59
C ALA A 190 10.29 -25.35 19.12
N GLY A 191 9.71 -26.22 18.27
CA GLY A 191 10.01 -26.24 16.84
C GLY A 191 9.61 -24.94 16.14
N VAL A 192 8.40 -24.43 16.42
CA VAL A 192 7.94 -23.16 15.86
C VAL A 192 8.79 -22.00 16.37
N SER A 193 9.11 -21.96 17.68
CA SER A 193 9.99 -20.91 18.22
C SER A 193 11.35 -20.88 17.51
N LYS A 194 11.95 -22.06 17.28
CA LYS A 194 13.22 -22.19 16.56
C LYS A 194 13.10 -21.83 15.07
N ALA A 195 11.96 -22.10 14.44
CA ALA A 195 11.72 -21.77 13.04
C ALA A 195 11.51 -20.27 12.80
N LEU A 196 10.84 -19.59 13.74
CA LEU A 196 10.56 -18.14 13.67
C LEU A 196 11.75 -17.30 14.14
N ASP A 197 12.48 -17.73 15.17
CA ASP A 197 13.72 -17.11 15.60
C ASP A 197 14.85 -18.14 15.79
N PRO A 198 15.53 -18.53 14.70
CA PRO A 198 16.64 -19.49 14.77
C PRO A 198 17.81 -19.03 15.64
N THR A 199 17.92 -17.71 15.88
CA THR A 199 19.04 -17.11 16.60
C THR A 199 18.74 -16.85 18.07
N GLY A 200 17.47 -16.89 18.49
CA GLY A 200 17.02 -16.48 19.82
C GLY A 200 17.26 -15.00 20.14
N ARG A 201 17.53 -14.16 19.11
CA ARG A 201 17.86 -12.74 19.28
C ARG A 201 16.69 -11.82 18.92
N GLN A 202 15.71 -12.32 18.17
CA GLN A 202 14.59 -11.53 17.70
C GLN A 202 13.49 -11.54 18.76
N ARG A 203 13.06 -10.35 19.20
CA ARG A 203 11.94 -10.20 20.15
C ARG A 203 10.58 -10.08 19.46
N THR A 204 10.53 -10.35 18.16
CA THR A 204 9.34 -10.20 17.32
C THR A 204 8.29 -11.27 17.61
N TYR A 205 8.72 -12.50 17.94
CA TYR A 205 7.83 -13.65 18.11
C TYR A 205 7.98 -14.25 19.51
N ASP A 206 6.86 -14.44 20.19
CA ASP A 206 6.78 -15.22 21.43
C ASP A 206 5.69 -16.30 21.27
N VAL A 207 6.13 -17.54 21.04
CA VAL A 207 5.23 -18.68 20.85
C VAL A 207 4.71 -19.13 22.21
N ARG A 208 3.41 -18.92 22.44
CA ARG A 208 2.74 -19.22 23.71
C ARG A 208 2.32 -20.68 23.80
N SER A 209 1.73 -21.20 22.72
CA SER A 209 1.25 -22.57 22.67
C SER A 209 1.33 -23.13 21.25
N ALA A 210 1.40 -24.46 21.18
CA ALA A 210 1.16 -25.23 19.97
C ALA A 210 0.39 -26.47 20.41
N ALA A 211 -0.84 -26.60 19.95
CA ALA A 211 -1.74 -27.69 20.31
C ALA A 211 -2.14 -28.43 19.03
N ARG A 212 -2.07 -29.75 19.08
CA ARG A 212 -2.59 -30.61 18.03
C ARG A 212 -3.94 -31.15 18.48
N GLU A 213 -4.94 -30.94 17.66
CA GLU A 213 -6.29 -31.45 17.84
C GLU A 213 -6.69 -32.13 16.53
N ASP A 214 -6.99 -33.43 16.62
CA ASP A 214 -7.30 -34.27 15.46
C ASP A 214 -6.28 -34.15 14.31
N ASP A 215 -6.75 -33.62 13.19
CA ASP A 215 -6.03 -33.40 11.94
C ASP A 215 -5.55 -31.95 11.80
N THR A 216 -5.49 -31.18 12.89
CA THR A 216 -5.14 -29.76 12.85
C THR A 216 -4.16 -29.39 13.95
N VAL A 217 -3.19 -28.54 13.63
CA VAL A 217 -2.31 -27.91 14.63
C VAL A 217 -2.62 -26.42 14.70
N THR A 218 -2.89 -25.97 15.92
CA THR A 218 -3.12 -24.57 16.25
C THR A 218 -1.93 -24.03 17.04
N VAL A 219 -1.36 -22.93 16.58
CA VAL A 219 -0.21 -22.26 17.21
C VAL A 219 -0.62 -20.86 17.61
N ALA A 220 -0.44 -20.49 18.88
CA ALA A 220 -0.64 -19.12 19.35
C ALA A 220 0.72 -18.41 19.47
N VAL A 221 0.87 -17.29 18.77
CA VAL A 221 2.10 -16.49 18.75
C VAL A 221 1.76 -15.05 19.07
N LEU A 222 2.41 -14.49 20.09
CA LEU A 222 2.39 -13.05 20.33
C LEU A 222 3.42 -12.41 19.40
N VAL A 223 2.95 -11.55 18.50
CA VAL A 223 3.78 -10.84 17.53
C VAL A 223 3.97 -9.40 18.00
N SER A 224 5.21 -8.95 18.11
CA SER A 224 5.58 -7.61 18.57
C SER A 224 6.13 -6.78 17.41
N SER A 225 5.81 -5.49 17.40
CA SER A 225 6.49 -4.53 16.52
C SER A 225 8.00 -4.46 16.84
N PRO A 226 8.86 -4.02 15.89
CA PRO A 226 10.31 -3.98 16.10
C PRO A 226 10.77 -3.13 17.30
N ASP A 227 9.99 -2.10 17.65
CA ASP A 227 10.20 -1.22 18.80
C ASP A 227 9.49 -1.71 20.08
N ALA A 228 8.79 -2.85 20.00
CA ALA A 228 8.00 -3.47 21.07
C ALA A 228 6.93 -2.56 21.71
N THR A 229 6.45 -1.55 20.97
CA THR A 229 5.37 -0.65 21.44
C THR A 229 3.98 -1.23 21.24
N THR A 230 3.82 -2.12 20.26
CA THR A 230 2.55 -2.78 19.94
C THR A 230 2.75 -4.29 19.86
N THR A 231 1.82 -5.04 20.44
CA THR A 231 1.80 -6.49 20.35
C THR A 231 0.41 -6.98 19.98
N GLN A 232 0.33 -8.01 19.15
CA GLN A 232 -0.93 -8.64 18.75
C GLN A 232 -0.76 -10.15 18.88
N CYS A 233 -1.71 -10.81 19.55
CA CYS A 233 -1.75 -12.26 19.52
C CYS A 233 -2.33 -12.73 18.17
N TYR A 234 -1.72 -13.76 17.60
CA TYR A 234 -2.19 -14.44 16.41
C TYR A 234 -2.31 -15.93 16.65
N ARG A 235 -3.39 -16.50 16.13
CA ARG A 235 -3.63 -17.93 16.03
C ARG A 235 -3.34 -18.38 14.60
N PHE A 236 -2.43 -19.33 14.45
CA PHE A 236 -2.11 -19.97 13.19
C PHE A 236 -2.67 -21.38 13.19
N THR A 237 -3.56 -21.69 12.26
CA THR A 237 -4.20 -23.00 12.13
C THR A 237 -3.66 -23.67 10.89
N ARG A 238 -3.12 -24.88 11.03
CA ARG A 238 -2.57 -25.66 9.92
C ARG A 238 -3.14 -27.08 9.93
N PRO A 239 -3.72 -27.55 8.81
CA PRO A 239 -4.09 -28.95 8.65
C PRO A 239 -2.85 -29.86 8.67
N VAL A 240 -2.96 -30.98 9.35
CA VAL A 240 -2.04 -32.11 9.34
C VAL A 240 -2.36 -32.95 8.12
N GLN A 241 -1.75 -32.61 6.98
CA GLN A 241 -1.86 -33.43 5.78
C GLN A 241 -0.81 -34.55 5.80
N ASP A 242 -1.24 -35.79 5.54
CA ASP A 242 -0.34 -36.94 5.39
C ASP A 242 0.31 -37.03 3.99
N VAL A 243 -0.16 -36.28 2.98
CA VAL A 243 0.32 -36.44 1.59
C VAL A 243 0.23 -35.16 0.75
N ALA A 244 1.39 -34.68 0.26
CA ALA A 244 1.66 -33.91 -0.97
C ALA A 244 0.74 -32.74 -1.42
N GLY A 245 -0.13 -32.19 -0.58
CA GLY A 245 -0.81 -30.92 -0.86
C GLY A 245 0.04 -29.70 -0.47
N PRO A 246 -0.24 -28.51 -1.02
CA PRO A 246 0.38 -27.29 -0.52
C PRO A 246 -0.01 -27.12 0.94
N ASN A 247 0.99 -27.08 1.82
CA ASN A 247 0.75 -26.76 3.21
C ASN A 247 0.21 -25.33 3.30
N SER A 248 -1.07 -25.17 3.65
CA SER A 248 -1.66 -23.88 3.99
C SER A 248 -1.66 -23.72 5.50
N ALA A 249 -1.42 -22.50 5.96
CA ALA A 249 -1.68 -22.08 7.33
C ALA A 249 -2.59 -20.87 7.25
N GLU A 250 -3.65 -20.85 8.06
CA GLU A 250 -4.54 -19.71 8.21
C GLU A 250 -4.14 -18.93 9.45
N GLU A 251 -4.17 -17.61 9.34
CA GLU A 251 -3.86 -16.68 10.43
C GLU A 251 -5.08 -15.87 10.83
N VAL A 252 -5.33 -15.77 12.14
CA VAL A 252 -6.40 -14.96 12.70
C VAL A 252 -5.87 -14.23 13.93
N PRO A 253 -6.02 -12.90 14.04
CA PRO A 253 -5.70 -12.18 15.27
C PRO A 253 -6.65 -12.61 16.40
N ALA A 254 -6.11 -12.69 17.61
CA ALA A 254 -6.85 -12.98 18.83
C ALA A 254 -6.52 -11.93 19.89
N LEU A 255 -7.42 -11.73 20.86
CA LEU A 255 -7.18 -10.82 21.99
C LEU A 255 -6.23 -11.44 23.01
N SER A 256 -6.13 -12.78 23.04
CA SER A 256 -5.27 -13.51 23.95
C SER A 256 -4.55 -14.67 23.29
N CYS A 257 -3.31 -14.87 23.76
CA CYS A 257 -2.49 -16.06 23.62
C CYS A 257 -2.26 -16.62 25.05
#